data_AF-A0A9E4GCN2-F1
#
_entry.id   AF-A0A9E4GCN2-F1
#
_cell.length_a   1.000
_cell.length_b   1.000
_cell.length_c   1.000
_cell.angle_alpha   90.00
_cell.angle_beta   90.00
_cell.angle_gamma   90.00
#
_symmetry.space_group_name_H-M   'P 1'
#
loop_
_entity.id
_entity.type
_entity.pdbx_description
1 polymer ?
#
loop_
_entity_poly.entity_id
_entity_poly.type
_entity_poly.pdbx_seq_one_letter_code
_entity_poly.pdbx_strand_id
1 'polypeptide(L)' 'MKANPKADWTPDNVKTVARTYGLTVRQRGTSHAVLTNASGQHLTIPMHKPIKPIYIKRLIALIEAGQ' A
#
# COMPACT_ATOMS: atom_id res chain seq x y z
N MET A 1 4.53 17.26 8.38
CA MET A 1 4.39 15.86 7.90
C MET A 1 4.27 14.87 9.08
N LYS A 2 3.27 15.02 9.94
CA LYS A 2 3.01 14.08 11.07
C LYS A 2 1.63 14.33 11.71
N ALA A 3 0.60 14.59 10.90
CA ALA A 3 -0.69 15.02 11.42
C ALA A 3 -1.82 14.23 10.75
N ASN A 4 -2.27 13.19 11.45
CA ASN A 4 -3.62 12.66 11.41
C ASN A 4 -4.25 12.50 10.00
N PRO A 5 -3.98 11.40 9.27
CA PRO A 5 -4.70 11.16 8.03
C PRO A 5 -6.16 10.87 8.41
N LYS A 6 -7.05 11.86 8.22
CA LYS A 6 -8.45 11.56 7.93
C LYS A 6 -8.44 10.42 6.90
N ALA A 7 -9.24 9.39 7.17
CA ALA A 7 -9.18 8.05 6.58
C ALA A 7 -9.50 7.99 5.07
N ASP A 8 -9.08 8.99 4.30
CA ASP A 8 -9.25 9.17 2.87
C ASP A 8 -8.03 8.64 2.09
N TRP A 9 -7.42 7.55 2.57
CA TRP A 9 -6.42 6.86 1.77
C TRP A 9 -7.11 6.25 0.55
N THR A 10 -6.79 6.81 -0.60
CA THR A 10 -7.26 6.30 -1.88
C THR A 10 -6.32 5.20 -2.39
N PRO A 11 -6.84 4.28 -3.23
CA PRO A 11 -6.03 3.35 -4.01
C PRO A 11 -4.88 4.03 -4.77
N ASP A 12 -5.12 5.26 -5.22
CA ASP A 12 -4.15 6.07 -5.96
C ASP A 12 -2.99 6.54 -5.07
N ASN A 13 -3.28 7.03 -3.86
CA ASN A 13 -2.25 7.39 -2.87
C ASN A 13 -1.35 6.18 -2.56
N VAL A 14 -1.95 4.99 -2.39
CA VAL A 14 -1.20 3.75 -2.13
C VAL A 14 -0.30 3.40 -3.32
N LYS A 15 -0.79 3.51 -4.57
CA LYS A 15 0.02 3.27 -5.78
C LYS A 15 1.18 4.25 -5.90
N THR A 16 0.94 5.53 -5.63
CA THR A 16 1.97 6.57 -5.67
C THR A 16 3.08 6.32 -4.64
N VAL A 17 2.72 6.02 -3.40
CA VAL A 17 3.68 5.65 -2.35
C VAL A 17 4.45 4.39 -2.76
N ALA A 18 3.75 3.33 -3.16
CA ALA A 18 4.36 2.08 -3.58
C ALA A 18 5.40 2.29 -4.69
N ARG A 19 5.06 3.05 -5.73
CA ARG A 19 5.98 3.37 -6.83
C ARG A 19 7.19 4.19 -6.37
N THR A 20 6.99 5.11 -5.43
CA THR A 20 8.08 5.95 -4.87
C THR A 20 9.10 5.10 -4.11
N TYR A 21 8.64 4.08 -3.39
CA TYR A 21 9.50 3.16 -2.63
C TYR A 21 9.93 1.90 -3.42
N GLY A 22 9.69 1.87 -4.74
CA GLY A 22 10.11 0.73 -5.59
C GLY A 22 9.30 -0.57 -5.37
N LEU A 23 8.13 -0.50 -4.73
CA LEU A 23 7.24 -1.64 -4.58
C LEU A 23 6.55 -1.96 -5.91
N THR A 24 6.46 -3.25 -6.23
CA THR A 24 5.70 -3.72 -7.39
C THR A 24 4.23 -3.84 -7.03
N VAL A 25 3.36 -3.07 -7.70
CA VAL A 25 1.91 -3.15 -7.50
C VAL A 25 1.26 -3.94 -8.62
N ARG A 26 0.58 -5.03 -8.26
CA ARG A 26 -0.23 -5.84 -9.18
C ARG A 26 -1.71 -5.77 -8.81
N GLN A 27 -2.54 -5.33 -9.75
CA GLN A 27 -3.99 -5.32 -9.63
C GLN A 27 -4.58 -5.96 -10.88
N ARG A 28 -5.19 -7.15 -10.77
CA ARG A 28 -5.73 -7.90 -11.91
C ARG A 28 -7.24 -7.73 -12.03
N GLY A 29 -7.70 -6.49 -12.21
CA GLY A 29 -9.13 -6.16 -12.32
C GLY A 29 -9.99 -6.46 -11.08
N THR A 30 -9.36 -6.87 -9.98
CA THR A 30 -10.04 -7.21 -8.72
C THR A 30 -10.05 -6.04 -7.76
N SER A 31 -10.93 -6.13 -6.76
CA SER A 31 -11.02 -5.21 -5.61
C SER A 31 -9.80 -5.23 -4.69
N HIS A 32 -8.78 -6.04 -5.00
CA HIS A 32 -7.55 -6.20 -4.23
C HIS A 32 -6.33 -5.92 -5.10
N ALA A 33 -5.35 -5.23 -4.53
CA ALA A 33 -4.02 -5.13 -5.12
C ALA A 33 -3.02 -5.87 -4.25
N VAL A 34 -2.07 -6.52 -4.91
CA VAL A 34 -0.92 -7.16 -4.26
C VAL A 34 0.28 -6.23 -4.46
N LEU A 35 0.91 -5.86 -3.36
CA LEU A 35 2.16 -5.11 -3.36
C LEU A 35 3.30 -6.05 -2.98
N THR A 36 4.39 -6.04 -3.72
CA THR A 36 5.57 -6.88 -3.47
C THR A 36 6.79 -6.00 -3.28
N ASN A 37 7.60 -6.29 -2.26
CA ASN A 37 8.87 -5.60 -2.01
C ASN A 37 10.06 -6.36 -2.63
N ALA A 38 11.25 -5.74 -2.62
CA ALA A 38 12.48 -6.34 -3.14
C ALA A 38 12.88 -7.61 -2.39
N SER A 39 12.61 -7.68 -1.08
CA SER A 39 12.82 -8.86 -0.24
C SER A 39 11.87 -10.04 -0.54
N GLY A 40 10.92 -9.88 -1.46
CA GLY A 40 9.96 -10.93 -1.85
C GLY A 40 8.73 -11.06 -0.94
N GLN A 41 8.59 -10.21 0.08
CA GLN A 41 7.34 -10.12 0.84
C GLN A 41 6.24 -9.48 0.01
N HIS A 42 5.01 -9.92 0.26
CA HIS A 42 3.83 -9.38 -0.41
C HIS A 42 2.74 -8.98 0.58
N LEU A 43 2.01 -7.92 0.25
CA LEU A 43 0.87 -7.42 1.01
C LEU A 43 -0.34 -7.25 0.08
N THR A 44 -1.44 -7.88 0.44
CA THR A 44 -2.72 -7.69 -0.24
C THR A 44 -3.50 -6.57 0.44
N ILE A 45 -3.80 -5.50 -0.30
CA ILE A 45 -4.59 -4.37 0.18
C ILE A 45 -5.89 -4.28 -0.64
N PRO A 46 -7.06 -4.12 0.01
CA PRO A 46 -8.29 -3.80 -0.69
C PRO A 46 -8.18 -2.41 -1.36
N MET A 47 -8.39 -2.37 -2.67
CA MET A 47 -8.40 -1.14 -3.49
C MET A 47 -9.81 -0.55 -3.63
N HIS A 48 -10.66 -0.74 -2.62
CA HIS A 48 -11.94 -0.03 -2.50
C HIS A 48 -11.82 1.10 -1.47
N LYS A 49 -12.47 2.23 -1.74
CA LYS A 49 -12.45 3.39 -0.84
C LYS A 49 -13.49 3.20 0.29
N PRO A 50 -13.20 3.67 1.52
CA PRO A 50 -11.91 4.14 2.04
C PRO A 50 -10.99 2.98 2.49
N ILE A 51 -9.68 3.10 2.25
CA ILE A 51 -8.71 2.09 2.70
C ILE A 51 -8.51 2.22 4.21
N LYS A 52 -8.73 1.13 4.95
CA LYS A 52 -8.57 1.13 6.40
C LYS A 52 -7.11 1.45 6.80
N PRO A 53 -6.88 2.28 7.84
CA PRO A 53 -5.54 2.65 8.30
C PRO A 53 -4.63 1.47 8.64
N ILE A 54 -5.20 0.32 9.04
CA ILE A 54 -4.45 -0.90 9.31
C ILE A 54 -3.65 -1.39 8.09
N TYR A 55 -4.17 -1.22 6.88
CA TYR A 55 -3.46 -1.61 5.66
C TYR A 55 -2.32 -0.64 5.34
N ILE A 56 -2.45 0.63 5.69
CA ILE A 56 -1.37 1.61 5.56
C ILE A 56 -0.23 1.28 6.53
N LYS A 57 -0.55 0.90 7.77
CA LYS A 57 0.47 0.42 8.72
C LYS A 57 1.21 -0.81 8.18
N ARG A 58 0.48 -1.77 7.60
CA ARG A 58 1.08 -2.95 6.97
C ARG A 58 1.92 -2.58 5.74
N LEU A 59 1.50 -1.60 4.96
CA LEU A 59 2.25 -1.09 3.82
C LEU A 59 3.60 -0.52 4.27
N ILE A 60 3.60 0.29 5.32
CA ILE A 60 4.83 0.85 5.90
C ILE A 60 5.74 -0.28 6.37
N ALA A 61 5.22 -1.26 7.10
CA ALA A 61 6.00 -2.41 7.54
C ALA A 61 6.58 -3.21 6.35
N LEU A 62 5.86 -3.32 5.23
CA LEU A 62 6.35 -3.97 4.01
C LEU A 62 7.50 -3.18 3.37
N ILE A 63 7.43 -1.85 3.38
CA ILE A 63 8.50 -0.96 2.89
C ILE A 63 9.73 -1.11 3.78
N GLU A 64 9.56 -1.03 5.11
CA GLU A 64 10.66 -1.16 6.08
C GLU A 64 11.35 -2.53 6.00
N ALA A 65 10.60 -3.61 5.78
CA ALA A 65 11.17 -4.95 5.60
C ALA A 65 11.85 -5.18 4.24
N GLY A 66 11.69 -4.24 3.31
CA GLY A 66 12.17 -4.32 1.93
C GLY A 66 13.34 -3.39 1.59
N GLN A 67 13.77 -2.55 2.53
CA GLN A 67 14.95 -1.70 2.40
C GLN A 67 16.25 -2.45 2.65
#